data_AF-A0A9E3E7R7-F1
#
_entry.id   AF-A0A9E3E7R7-F1
#
_cell.length_a   1.000
_cell.length_b   1.000
_cell.length_c   1.000
_cell.angle_alpha   90.00
_cell.angle_beta   90.00
_cell.angle_gamma   90.00
#
_symmetry.space_group_name_H-M   'P 1'
#
loop_
_entity.id
_entity.type
_entity.pdbx_description
1 polymer ?
#
loop_
_entity_poly.entity_id
_entity_poly.type
_entity_poly.pdbx_seq_one_letter_code
_entity_poly.pdbx_strand_id
1 'polypeptide(L)'
;MAKVRYLLSVALTVATTALGSQTARISQDWPKATPQSVGLDSATLGALDQDFENAKYPYVDSMLVIRCAKNAYQRHYSHDYAKIYYQEAHERGPLNARLTGIYNYFDPHYHPYYEGSDAHTMQSVTKSITSALIGIATYRGEFHASLDTRVISFFNATEIKNLDDRKRHITLKDLLTMQSGFDWDEDLPYNDPHNGSSAMEASDDWIKF
;
A
#
# COMPACT_ATOMS: atom_id res chain seq x y z
N MET A 1 -44.09 -74.89 0.55
CA MET A 1 -42.87 -74.07 0.67
C MET A 1 -42.84 -73.07 -0.48
N ALA A 2 -43.11 -71.80 -0.20
CA ALA A 2 -42.94 -70.69 -1.14
C ALA A 2 -42.33 -69.52 -0.36
N LYS A 3 -41.12 -69.09 -0.70
CA LYS A 3 -40.40 -67.99 -0.04
C LYS A 3 -40.49 -66.75 -0.93
N VAL A 4 -41.20 -65.75 -0.43
CA VAL A 4 -41.28 -64.38 -0.97
C VAL A 4 -39.95 -63.68 -0.69
N ARG A 5 -39.38 -63.02 -1.71
CA ARG A 5 -38.21 -62.13 -1.59
C ARG A 5 -38.71 -60.68 -1.57
N TYR A 6 -38.47 -59.95 -0.49
CA TYR A 6 -38.59 -58.49 -0.46
C TYR A 6 -37.22 -57.88 -0.72
N LEU A 7 -37.15 -57.00 -1.72
CA LEU A 7 -36.02 -56.11 -2.00
C LEU A 7 -36.15 -54.88 -1.10
N LEU A 8 -35.12 -54.61 -0.30
CA LEU A 8 -34.98 -53.40 0.50
C LEU A 8 -34.06 -52.43 -0.26
N SER A 9 -34.61 -51.35 -0.78
CA SER A 9 -33.87 -50.24 -1.38
C SER A 9 -33.48 -49.24 -0.29
N VAL A 10 -32.18 -49.09 -0.02
CA VAL A 10 -31.64 -48.06 0.86
C VAL A 10 -31.30 -46.85 -0.01
N ALA A 11 -32.03 -45.75 0.17
CA ALA A 11 -31.68 -44.46 -0.43
C ALA A 11 -30.68 -43.75 0.49
N LEU A 12 -29.44 -43.57 0.02
CA LEU A 12 -28.40 -42.82 0.71
C LEU A 12 -28.52 -41.34 0.30
N THR A 13 -29.09 -40.51 1.17
CA THR A 13 -29.13 -39.05 0.98
C THR A 13 -27.76 -38.48 1.31
N VAL A 14 -26.97 -38.18 0.27
CA VAL A 14 -25.75 -37.37 0.40
C VAL A 14 -26.19 -35.92 0.54
N ALA A 15 -26.10 -35.38 1.76
CA ALA A 15 -26.25 -33.95 1.99
C ALA A 15 -25.01 -33.24 1.41
N THR A 16 -25.13 -32.72 0.19
CA THR A 16 -24.15 -31.79 -0.36
C THR A 16 -24.24 -30.49 0.42
N THR A 17 -23.35 -30.30 1.39
CA THR A 17 -23.07 -28.97 1.93
C THR A 17 -22.44 -28.17 0.80
N ALA A 18 -23.26 -27.35 0.14
CA ALA A 18 -22.75 -26.28 -0.70
C ALA A 18 -21.90 -25.37 0.20
N LEU A 19 -20.58 -25.47 0.06
CA LEU A 19 -19.67 -24.40 0.45
C LEU A 19 -20.02 -23.22 -0.45
N GLY A 20 -21.06 -22.47 -0.07
CA GLY A 20 -21.31 -21.17 -0.65
C GLY A 20 -20.04 -20.36 -0.41
N SER A 21 -19.38 -19.98 -1.49
CA SER A 21 -18.38 -18.92 -1.47
C SER A 21 -19.13 -17.68 -0.98
N GLN A 22 -19.14 -17.49 0.34
CA GLN A 22 -19.57 -16.26 0.94
C GLN A 22 -18.44 -15.29 0.61
N THR A 23 -18.52 -14.69 -0.58
CA THR A 23 -17.92 -13.38 -0.79
C THR A 23 -18.62 -12.50 0.23
N ALA A 24 -18.02 -12.41 1.42
CA ALA A 24 -18.36 -11.40 2.39
C ALA A 24 -18.32 -10.10 1.59
N ARG A 25 -19.50 -9.50 1.37
CA ARG A 25 -19.54 -8.11 0.93
C ARG A 25 -18.67 -7.40 1.94
N ILE A 26 -17.57 -6.80 1.47
CA ILE A 26 -16.79 -5.91 2.31
C ILE A 26 -17.79 -4.85 2.75
N SER A 27 -18.30 -4.95 3.99
CA SER A 27 -19.07 -3.88 4.58
C SER A 27 -18.15 -2.67 4.59
N GLN A 28 -18.67 -1.51 4.20
CA GLN A 28 -17.83 -0.30 4.16
C GLN A 28 -17.22 0.01 5.53
N ASP A 29 -17.84 -0.48 6.61
CA ASP A 29 -17.34 -0.36 7.98
C ASP A 29 -16.99 -1.71 8.62
N TRP A 30 -15.85 -1.75 9.31
CA TRP A 30 -15.47 -2.86 10.18
C TRP A 30 -16.33 -2.83 11.47
N PRO A 31 -16.80 -3.99 11.98
CA PRO A 31 -17.46 -4.05 13.28
C PRO A 31 -16.57 -3.43 14.37
N LYS A 32 -17.15 -2.61 15.25
CA LYS A 32 -16.41 -1.99 16.35
C LYS A 32 -16.20 -2.97 17.51
N ALA A 33 -15.10 -2.80 18.23
CA ALA A 33 -14.74 -3.54 19.43
C ALA A 33 -13.95 -2.65 20.39
N THR A 34 -13.92 -2.99 21.69
CA THR A 34 -12.93 -2.39 22.59
C THR A 34 -11.59 -3.11 22.43
N PRO A 35 -10.45 -2.45 22.70
CA PRO A 35 -9.14 -3.11 22.66
C PRO A 35 -9.10 -4.42 23.47
N GLN A 36 -9.63 -4.41 24.69
CA GLN A 36 -9.60 -5.57 25.58
C GLN A 36 -10.44 -6.73 25.04
N SER A 37 -11.57 -6.45 24.39
CA SER A 37 -12.43 -7.49 23.82
C SER A 37 -11.79 -8.26 22.65
N VAL A 38 -10.70 -7.72 22.08
CA VAL A 38 -9.87 -8.38 21.06
C VAL A 38 -8.46 -8.71 21.57
N GLY A 39 -8.25 -8.69 22.89
CA GLY A 39 -7.00 -9.05 23.54
C GLY A 39 -5.86 -8.05 23.36
N LEU A 40 -6.16 -6.77 23.16
CA LEU A 40 -5.20 -5.67 23.14
C LEU A 40 -5.19 -4.93 24.49
N ASP A 41 -4.03 -4.44 24.89
CA ASP A 41 -3.88 -3.59 26.08
C ASP A 41 -4.37 -2.17 25.78
N SER A 42 -5.47 -1.79 26.42
CA SER A 42 -6.05 -0.45 26.30
C SER A 42 -5.18 0.65 26.90
N ALA A 43 -4.41 0.35 27.95
CA ALA A 43 -3.59 1.35 28.62
C ALA A 43 -2.42 1.76 27.72
N THR A 44 -1.78 0.80 27.03
CA THR A 44 -0.73 1.09 26.06
C THR A 44 -1.26 1.92 24.88
N LEU A 45 -2.39 1.53 24.29
CA LEU A 45 -3.00 2.29 23.19
C LEU A 45 -3.43 3.69 23.63
N GLY A 46 -3.97 3.82 24.84
CA GLY A 46 -4.31 5.12 25.43
C GLY A 46 -3.09 6.00 25.67
N ALA A 47 -1.96 5.44 26.12
CA ALA A 47 -0.73 6.20 26.30
C ALA A 47 -0.18 6.72 24.96
N LEU A 48 -0.22 5.91 23.90
CA LEU A 48 0.19 6.34 22.56
C LEU A 48 -0.75 7.40 21.97
N ASP A 49 -2.06 7.25 22.17
CA ASP A 49 -3.05 8.29 21.79
C ASP A 49 -2.75 9.63 22.49
N GLN A 50 -2.39 9.59 23.77
CA GLN A 50 -1.97 10.79 24.50
C GLN A 50 -0.63 11.36 23.98
N ASP A 51 0.31 10.52 23.57
CA ASP A 51 1.56 10.98 22.96
C ASP A 51 1.28 11.75 21.64
N PHE A 52 0.32 11.30 20.83
CA PHE A 52 -0.11 12.00 19.61
C PHE A 52 -0.88 13.29 19.91
N GLU A 53 -1.85 13.25 20.82
CA GLU A 53 -2.64 14.43 21.23
C GLU A 53 -1.75 15.56 21.80
N ASN A 54 -0.71 15.18 22.57
CA ASN A 54 0.24 16.14 23.15
C ASN A 54 1.39 16.50 22.19
N ALA A 55 1.31 16.12 20.91
CA ALA A 55 2.30 16.40 19.87
C ALA A 55 3.74 15.94 20.22
N LYS A 56 3.88 14.90 21.04
CA LYS A 56 5.19 14.27 21.30
C LYS A 56 5.75 13.64 20.02
N TYR A 57 4.85 13.07 19.21
CA TYR A 57 5.12 12.72 17.81
C TYR A 57 4.25 13.64 16.93
N PRO A 58 4.83 14.73 16.38
CA PRO A 58 4.05 15.73 15.66
C PRO A 58 3.56 15.19 14.30
N TYR A 59 2.54 15.86 13.74
CA TYR A 59 2.02 15.61 12.39
C TYR A 59 1.51 14.18 12.15
N VAL A 60 1.01 13.53 13.20
CA VAL A 60 0.23 12.29 13.07
C VAL A 60 -1.23 12.67 12.87
N ASP A 61 -1.82 12.28 11.75
CA ASP A 61 -3.20 12.60 11.40
C ASP A 61 -4.22 11.59 11.92
N SER A 62 -3.84 10.32 12.03
CA SER A 62 -4.74 9.27 12.51
C SER A 62 -4.03 8.04 13.06
N MET A 63 -4.73 7.30 13.91
CA MET A 63 -4.35 5.96 14.36
C MET A 63 -5.54 5.02 14.21
N LEU A 64 -5.36 3.92 13.47
CA LEU A 64 -6.34 2.86 13.28
C LEU A 64 -5.74 1.49 13.67
N VAL A 65 -6.40 0.78 14.59
CA VAL A 65 -6.01 -0.56 15.01
C VAL A 65 -7.15 -1.54 14.74
N ILE A 66 -6.89 -2.49 13.85
CA ILE A 66 -7.81 -3.57 13.50
C ILE A 66 -7.25 -4.90 14.00
N ARG A 67 -8.07 -5.66 14.73
CA ARG A 67 -7.73 -7.03 15.15
C ARG A 67 -8.97 -7.91 15.14
N CYS A 68 -8.81 -9.17 14.73
CA CYS A 68 -9.93 -10.12 14.61
C CYS A 68 -11.07 -9.59 13.74
N ALA A 69 -10.75 -8.90 12.64
CA ALA A 69 -11.71 -8.25 11.74
C ALA A 69 -12.64 -7.24 12.45
N LYS A 70 -12.15 -6.57 13.50
CA LYS A 70 -12.87 -5.52 14.22
C LYS A 70 -12.01 -4.29 14.36
N ASN A 71 -12.61 -3.12 14.18
CA ASN A 71 -12.01 -1.85 14.55
C ASN A 71 -11.95 -1.77 16.08
N ALA A 72 -10.77 -1.95 16.63
CA ALA A 72 -10.52 -1.99 18.06
C ALA A 72 -10.19 -0.62 18.64
N TYR A 73 -9.67 0.27 17.81
CA TYR A 73 -9.27 1.62 18.19
C TYR A 73 -9.18 2.50 16.94
N GLN A 74 -9.76 3.69 16.98
CA GLN A 74 -9.61 4.68 15.91
C GLN A 74 -9.62 6.09 16.49
N ARG A 75 -8.64 6.91 16.10
CA ARG A 75 -8.53 8.32 16.46
C ARG A 75 -8.02 9.13 15.26
N HIS A 76 -8.45 10.38 15.20
CA HIS A 76 -7.95 11.38 14.26
C HIS A 76 -7.45 12.58 15.06
N TYR A 77 -6.39 13.21 14.60
CA TYR A 77 -5.79 14.39 15.21
C TYR A 77 -5.71 15.47 14.13
N SER A 78 -6.35 16.61 14.37
CA SER A 78 -6.45 17.66 13.36
C SER A 78 -5.29 18.63 13.47
N HIS A 79 -4.68 18.92 12.32
CA HIS A 79 -3.60 19.91 12.18
C HIS A 79 -3.98 20.94 11.12
N ASP A 80 -3.65 22.21 11.36
CA ASP A 80 -3.81 23.27 10.36
C ASP A 80 -2.56 23.33 9.49
N TYR A 81 -2.45 22.43 8.52
CA TYR A 81 -1.26 22.33 7.65
C TYR A 81 -1.06 23.56 6.76
N ALA A 82 -2.14 24.26 6.40
CA ALA A 82 -2.05 25.52 5.67
C ALA A 82 -1.32 26.59 6.48
N LYS A 83 -1.46 26.56 7.80
CA LYS A 83 -0.71 27.41 8.72
C LYS A 83 0.68 26.86 9.04
N ILE A 84 0.80 25.55 9.29
CA ILE A 84 2.06 24.90 9.70
C ILE A 84 3.12 25.06 8.61
N TYR A 85 2.75 24.84 7.35
CA TYR A 85 3.69 24.84 6.21
C TYR A 85 3.58 26.09 5.34
N TYR A 86 2.99 27.18 5.87
CA TYR A 86 2.73 28.38 5.06
C TYR A 86 4.00 28.92 4.39
N GLN A 87 5.13 28.95 5.10
CA GLN A 87 6.37 29.48 4.54
C GLN A 87 6.92 28.55 3.46
N GLU A 88 7.06 27.26 3.78
CA GLU A 88 7.64 26.25 2.92
C GLU A 88 6.80 26.03 1.64
N ALA A 89 5.49 26.20 1.71
CA ALA A 89 4.59 26.14 0.56
C ALA A 89 4.89 27.24 -0.48
N HIS A 90 5.45 28.37 -0.05
CA HIS A 90 5.72 29.54 -0.89
C HIS A 90 7.21 29.76 -1.17
N GLU A 91 8.08 28.86 -0.69
CA GLU A 91 9.52 28.93 -0.89
C GLU A 91 10.02 27.73 -1.69
N ARG A 92 10.93 27.99 -2.64
CA ARG A 92 11.51 26.91 -3.43
C ARG A 92 12.51 26.12 -2.59
N GLY A 93 12.39 24.80 -2.66
CA GLY A 93 13.32 23.88 -2.03
C GLY A 93 13.23 22.49 -2.67
N PRO A 94 14.03 21.52 -2.19
CA PRO A 94 14.03 20.16 -2.77
C PRO A 94 12.66 19.46 -2.71
N LEU A 95 11.84 19.78 -1.70
CA LEU A 95 10.46 19.27 -1.55
C LEU A 95 9.38 20.22 -2.09
N ASN A 96 9.81 21.29 -2.77
CA ASN A 96 8.94 22.27 -3.40
C ASN A 96 9.67 22.95 -4.58
N ALA A 97 9.99 22.16 -5.60
CA ALA A 97 10.78 22.66 -6.72
C ALA A 97 10.02 23.68 -7.58
N ARG A 98 8.68 23.57 -7.63
CA ARG A 98 7.82 24.27 -8.59
C ARG A 98 6.86 25.29 -7.97
N LEU A 99 6.76 25.38 -6.64
CA LEU A 99 5.77 26.20 -5.91
C LEU A 99 4.30 25.82 -6.20
N THR A 100 4.06 24.73 -6.91
CA THR A 100 2.73 24.31 -7.34
C THR A 100 2.71 22.82 -7.65
N GLY A 101 1.51 22.25 -7.64
CA GLY A 101 1.26 20.87 -8.02
C GLY A 101 1.60 19.86 -6.92
N ILE A 102 1.35 18.59 -7.23
CA ILE A 102 1.44 17.47 -6.28
C ILE A 102 2.85 17.22 -5.70
N TYR A 103 3.91 17.82 -6.26
CA TYR A 103 5.28 17.72 -5.75
C TYR A 103 5.73 18.95 -4.95
N ASN A 104 4.81 19.87 -4.65
CA ASN A 104 4.97 20.78 -3.53
C ASN A 104 4.42 20.09 -2.27
N TYR A 105 5.27 19.41 -1.50
CA TYR A 105 4.84 18.64 -0.31
C TYR A 105 4.28 19.49 0.83
N PHE A 106 4.41 20.81 0.71
CA PHE A 106 3.94 21.79 1.68
C PHE A 106 2.61 22.44 1.24
N ASP A 107 2.14 22.18 0.02
CA ASP A 107 0.88 22.73 -0.48
C ASP A 107 -0.33 22.06 0.20
N PRO A 108 -1.11 22.78 1.03
CA PRO A 108 -2.25 22.23 1.74
C PRO A 108 -3.40 21.80 0.81
N HIS A 109 -3.35 22.17 -0.48
CA HIS A 109 -4.30 21.67 -1.46
C HIS A 109 -4.03 20.22 -1.85
N TYR A 110 -2.78 19.75 -1.76
CA TYR A 110 -2.39 18.40 -2.15
C TYR A 110 -1.95 17.54 -0.96
N HIS A 111 -1.44 18.14 0.12
CA HIS A 111 -0.83 17.44 1.24
C HIS A 111 -1.22 17.99 2.63
N PRO A 112 -1.29 17.13 3.65
CA PRO A 112 -1.35 15.67 3.52
C PRO A 112 -2.71 15.20 2.97
N TYR A 113 -3.69 16.10 2.88
CA TYR A 113 -5.06 15.85 2.43
C TYR A 113 -5.25 16.29 0.97
N TYR A 114 -5.45 15.33 0.08
CA TYR A 114 -5.60 15.60 -1.35
C TYR A 114 -6.93 16.30 -1.65
N GLU A 115 -6.87 17.50 -2.22
CA GLU A 115 -8.00 18.33 -2.66
C GLU A 115 -9.09 18.53 -1.59
N GLY A 116 -8.68 18.61 -0.31
CA GLY A 116 -9.60 18.79 0.82
C GLY A 116 -10.41 17.54 1.19
N SER A 117 -10.03 16.36 0.67
CA SER A 117 -10.56 15.05 1.09
C SER A 117 -9.74 14.46 2.24
N ASP A 118 -10.17 13.31 2.80
CA ASP A 118 -9.39 12.57 3.81
C ASP A 118 -8.23 11.75 3.19
N ALA A 119 -8.04 11.80 1.87
CA ALA A 119 -7.05 10.99 1.18
C ALA A 119 -5.63 11.53 1.38
N HIS A 120 -4.70 10.63 1.67
CA HIS A 120 -3.28 10.93 1.81
C HIS A 120 -2.46 10.33 0.67
N THR A 121 -1.32 10.95 0.37
CA THR A 121 -0.31 10.29 -0.49
C THR A 121 0.20 9.01 0.18
N MET A 122 0.16 7.89 -0.57
CA MET A 122 0.55 6.58 -0.05
C MET A 122 2.05 6.31 -0.13
N GLN A 123 2.77 7.04 -0.99
CA GLN A 123 4.19 6.82 -1.25
C GLN A 123 4.51 5.33 -1.47
N SER A 124 5.55 4.81 -0.81
CA SER A 124 6.00 3.42 -0.96
C SER A 124 4.98 2.35 -0.55
N VAL A 125 3.89 2.68 0.16
CA VAL A 125 2.80 1.72 0.42
C VAL A 125 2.20 1.19 -0.89
N THR A 126 2.26 1.99 -1.96
CA THR A 126 1.86 1.61 -3.32
C THR A 126 2.53 0.32 -3.81
N LYS A 127 3.78 0.04 -3.38
CA LYS A 127 4.52 -1.17 -3.80
C LYS A 127 3.81 -2.46 -3.36
N SER A 128 3.21 -2.47 -2.17
CA SER A 128 2.43 -3.61 -1.69
C SER A 128 1.18 -3.86 -2.52
N ILE A 129 0.49 -2.78 -2.93
CA ILE A 129 -0.68 -2.86 -3.81
C ILE A 129 -0.28 -3.39 -5.18
N THR A 130 0.78 -2.84 -5.79
CA THR A 130 1.30 -3.31 -7.08
C THR A 130 1.70 -4.79 -7.03
N SER A 131 2.38 -5.23 -5.97
CA SER A 131 2.76 -6.64 -5.78
C SER A 131 1.54 -7.55 -5.67
N ALA A 132 0.53 -7.14 -4.88
CA ALA A 132 -0.73 -7.88 -4.77
C ALA A 132 -1.48 -7.97 -6.11
N LEU A 133 -1.52 -6.89 -6.89
CA LEU A 133 -2.13 -6.87 -8.23
C LEU A 133 -1.46 -7.85 -9.19
N ILE A 134 -0.12 -7.94 -9.18
CA ILE A 134 0.62 -8.93 -9.98
C ILE A 134 0.24 -10.35 -9.56
N GLY A 135 0.15 -10.62 -8.26
CA GLY A 135 -0.30 -11.91 -7.74
C GLY A 135 -1.73 -12.27 -8.18
N ILE A 136 -2.66 -11.32 -8.10
CA ILE A 136 -4.06 -11.50 -8.55
C ILE A 136 -4.12 -11.77 -10.05
N ALA A 137 -3.42 -10.99 -10.87
CA ALA A 137 -3.40 -11.15 -12.33
C ALA A 137 -2.80 -12.50 -12.74
N THR A 138 -1.75 -12.94 -12.05
CA THR A 138 -1.15 -14.27 -12.24
C THR A 138 -2.16 -15.37 -11.89
N TYR A 139 -2.82 -15.28 -10.73
CA TYR A 139 -3.84 -16.24 -10.29
C TYR A 139 -5.01 -16.35 -11.26
N ARG A 140 -5.45 -15.22 -11.85
CA ARG A 140 -6.51 -15.17 -12.86
C ARG A 140 -6.08 -15.65 -14.25
N GLY A 141 -4.80 -15.92 -14.45
CA GLY A 141 -4.25 -16.29 -15.76
C GLY A 141 -4.25 -15.12 -16.75
N GLU A 142 -4.21 -13.87 -16.27
CA GLU A 142 -4.15 -12.64 -17.09
C GLU A 142 -2.72 -12.14 -17.27
N PHE A 143 -1.82 -12.54 -16.36
CA PHE A 143 -0.39 -12.28 -16.46
C PHE A 143 0.35 -13.60 -16.68
N HIS A 144 0.87 -13.80 -17.89
CA HIS A 144 1.43 -15.09 -18.32
C HIS A 144 2.94 -15.23 -18.10
N ALA A 145 3.63 -14.16 -17.70
CA ALA A 145 5.06 -14.22 -17.46
C ALA A 145 5.36 -14.88 -16.10
N SER A 146 6.37 -15.75 -16.08
CA SER A 146 6.87 -16.36 -14.86
C SER A 146 7.70 -15.37 -14.04
N LEU A 147 7.88 -15.63 -12.75
CA LEU A 147 8.76 -14.81 -11.90
C LEU A 147 10.22 -14.78 -12.39
N ASP A 148 10.67 -15.82 -13.11
CA ASP A 148 12.02 -15.88 -13.69
C ASP A 148 12.14 -15.18 -15.06
N THR A 149 11.04 -14.61 -15.57
CA THR A 149 11.05 -13.85 -16.82
C THR A 149 11.92 -12.61 -16.68
N ARG A 150 12.81 -12.38 -17.65
CA ARG A 150 13.70 -11.22 -17.69
C ARG A 150 12.89 -9.95 -17.87
N VAL A 151 13.09 -8.95 -17.03
CA VAL A 151 12.37 -7.67 -17.09
C VAL A 151 12.56 -6.99 -18.44
N ILE A 152 13.74 -7.13 -19.03
CA ILE A 152 14.06 -6.53 -20.33
C ILE A 152 13.15 -7.01 -21.47
N SER A 153 12.44 -8.14 -21.34
CA SER A 153 11.50 -8.59 -22.37
C SER A 153 10.24 -7.73 -22.47
N PHE A 154 9.96 -6.89 -21.47
CA PHE A 154 8.82 -5.97 -21.47
C PHE A 154 9.14 -4.59 -22.06
N PHE A 155 10.41 -4.33 -22.38
CA PHE A 155 10.88 -3.02 -22.84
C PHE A 155 11.56 -3.13 -24.21
N ASN A 156 11.58 -2.03 -24.95
CA ASN A 156 12.42 -1.93 -26.14
C ASN A 156 13.89 -1.76 -25.73
N ALA A 157 14.71 -2.80 -25.91
CA ALA A 157 16.11 -2.81 -25.49
C ALA A 157 16.97 -1.68 -26.10
N THR A 158 16.58 -1.13 -27.27
CA THR A 158 17.31 -0.01 -27.90
C THR A 158 17.11 1.33 -27.19
N GLU A 159 16.09 1.44 -26.34
CA GLU A 159 15.76 2.67 -25.62
C GLU A 159 16.35 2.69 -24.19
N ILE A 160 16.92 1.56 -23.73
CA ILE A 160 17.47 1.44 -22.37
C ILE A 160 18.90 1.97 -22.33
N LYS A 161 19.09 3.11 -21.64
CA LYS A 161 20.43 3.64 -21.35
C LYS A 161 21.22 2.69 -20.44
N ASN A 162 22.54 2.62 -20.67
CA ASN A 162 23.48 1.85 -19.86
C ASN A 162 23.05 0.38 -19.68
N LEU A 163 22.57 -0.27 -20.76
CA LEU A 163 22.13 -1.66 -20.75
C LEU A 163 23.34 -2.62 -20.70
N ASP A 164 23.77 -2.95 -19.49
CA ASP A 164 24.83 -3.91 -19.19
C ASP A 164 24.29 -5.33 -18.91
N ASP A 165 25.19 -6.28 -18.68
CA ASP A 165 24.84 -7.68 -18.39
C ASP A 165 24.02 -7.82 -17.10
N ARG A 166 24.27 -6.96 -16.11
CA ARG A 166 23.50 -6.95 -14.85
C ARG A 166 22.04 -6.64 -15.12
N LYS A 167 21.75 -5.56 -15.85
CA LYS A 167 20.38 -5.16 -16.24
C LYS A 167 19.70 -6.24 -17.10
N ARG A 168 20.43 -6.92 -17.97
CA ARG A 168 19.90 -8.03 -18.80
C ARG A 168 19.47 -9.25 -17.98
N HIS A 169 20.03 -9.42 -16.79
CA HIS A 169 19.74 -10.55 -15.92
C HIS A 169 18.68 -10.26 -14.85
N ILE A 170 18.19 -9.02 -14.70
CA ILE A 170 17.10 -8.74 -13.75
C ILE A 170 15.83 -9.51 -14.16
N THR A 171 15.27 -10.26 -13.22
CA THR A 171 14.01 -10.99 -13.35
C THR A 171 12.86 -10.24 -12.68
N LEU A 172 11.62 -10.64 -12.99
CA LEU A 172 10.45 -10.12 -12.27
C LEU A 172 10.52 -10.41 -10.77
N LYS A 173 11.07 -11.57 -10.39
CA LYS A 173 11.32 -11.93 -8.98
C LYS A 173 12.20 -10.90 -8.32
N ASP A 174 13.32 -10.53 -8.95
CA ASP A 174 14.28 -9.57 -8.39
C ASP A 174 13.63 -8.20 -8.14
N LEU A 175 12.71 -7.75 -9.00
CA LEU A 175 11.96 -6.51 -8.75
C LEU A 175 11.00 -6.64 -7.57
N LEU A 176 10.23 -7.74 -7.52
CA LEU A 176 9.22 -7.97 -6.48
C LEU A 176 9.82 -8.23 -5.10
N THR A 177 11.09 -8.65 -5.04
CA THR A 177 11.82 -8.90 -3.79
C THR A 177 12.87 -7.83 -3.47
N MET A 178 12.94 -6.75 -4.24
CA MET A 178 13.92 -5.66 -4.06
C MET A 178 15.39 -6.13 -4.16
N GLN A 179 15.66 -7.08 -5.06
CA GLN A 179 16.98 -7.70 -5.31
C GLN A 179 17.55 -7.38 -6.69
N SER A 180 17.01 -6.38 -7.38
CA SER A 180 17.48 -5.97 -8.72
C SER A 180 18.85 -5.27 -8.72
N GLY A 181 19.32 -4.84 -7.55
CA GLY A 181 20.62 -4.16 -7.41
C GLY A 181 20.63 -2.72 -7.94
N PHE A 182 19.45 -2.08 -8.07
CA PHE A 182 19.38 -0.65 -8.30
C PHE A 182 19.80 0.10 -7.03
N ASP A 183 20.68 1.06 -7.21
CA ASP A 183 21.13 1.93 -6.15
C ASP A 183 20.05 2.99 -5.87
N TRP A 184 19.82 3.26 -4.59
CA TRP A 184 18.91 4.29 -4.11
C TRP A 184 19.46 4.83 -2.80
N ASP A 185 20.04 6.03 -2.85
CA ASP A 185 20.69 6.66 -1.72
C ASP A 185 19.63 7.28 -0.79
N GLU A 186 19.44 6.66 0.38
CA GLU A 186 18.59 7.18 1.47
C GLU A 186 19.44 7.78 2.62
N ASP A 187 20.76 7.83 2.49
CA ASP A 187 21.62 8.46 3.51
C ASP A 187 21.51 10.00 3.43
N LEU A 188 21.07 10.53 2.28
CA LEU A 188 20.76 11.95 2.10
C LEU A 188 19.31 12.27 2.48
N PRO A 189 19.06 13.28 3.35
CA PRO A 189 17.72 13.76 3.63
C PRO A 189 16.96 14.17 2.36
N TYR A 190 15.64 14.00 2.35
CA TYR A 190 14.79 14.41 1.22
C TYR A 190 14.82 15.92 0.95
N ASN A 191 15.14 16.74 1.96
CA ASN A 191 15.32 18.18 1.78
C ASN A 191 16.75 18.56 1.36
N ASP A 192 17.62 17.60 1.01
CA ASP A 192 18.91 17.85 0.38
C ASP A 192 18.74 17.96 -1.15
N PRO A 193 19.26 19.01 -1.81
CA PRO A 193 19.16 19.17 -3.26
C PRO A 193 19.88 18.07 -4.07
N HIS A 194 20.76 17.29 -3.45
CA HIS A 194 21.43 16.15 -4.08
C HIS A 194 20.67 14.84 -3.92
N ASN A 195 19.56 14.82 -3.16
CA ASN A 195 18.72 13.63 -3.05
C ASN A 195 18.11 13.29 -4.41
N GLY A 196 18.35 12.06 -4.87
CA GLY A 196 17.92 11.60 -6.19
C GLY A 196 16.40 11.63 -6.40
N SER A 197 15.60 11.39 -5.36
CA SER A 197 14.13 11.48 -5.44
C SER A 197 13.68 12.91 -5.70
N SER A 198 14.15 13.85 -4.89
CA SER A 198 13.79 15.26 -4.99
C SER A 198 14.22 15.85 -6.33
N ALA A 199 15.40 15.46 -6.82
CA ALA A 199 15.89 15.84 -8.13
C ALA A 199 15.07 15.23 -9.29
N MET A 200 14.66 13.96 -9.16
CA MET A 200 13.77 13.30 -10.12
C MET A 200 12.41 14.01 -10.17
N GLU A 201 11.82 14.29 -9.02
CA GLU A 201 10.50 14.94 -8.90
C GLU A 201 10.51 16.38 -9.44
N ALA A 202 11.65 17.06 -9.37
CA ALA A 202 11.86 18.36 -9.98
C ALA A 202 11.96 18.29 -11.53
N SER A 203 12.36 17.15 -12.11
CA SER A 203 12.55 16.96 -13.56
C SER A 203 11.23 16.98 -14.34
N ASP A 204 11.27 17.44 -15.59
CA ASP A 204 10.14 17.37 -16.53
C ASP A 204 9.98 15.97 -17.17
N ASP A 205 11.02 15.15 -17.16
CA ASP A 205 11.06 13.83 -17.81
C ASP A 205 11.72 12.82 -16.88
N TRP A 206 10.89 12.10 -16.12
CA TRP A 206 11.33 11.08 -15.15
C TRP A 206 11.88 9.83 -15.83
N ILE A 207 11.53 9.58 -17.09
CA ILE A 207 12.03 8.42 -17.83
C ILE A 207 13.49 8.64 -18.22
N LYS A 208 13.88 9.90 -18.46
CA LYS A 208 15.25 10.26 -18.86
C LYS A 208 16.18 10.65 -17.72
N PHE A 209 15.63 11.04 -16.57
CA PHE A 209 16.37 11.32 -15.34
C PHE A 209 17.20 10.10 -14.93
#